data_AF-A0A348VT30-F1
#
_entry.id   AF-A0A348VT30-F1
#
_cell.length_a   1.000
_cell.length_b   1.000
_cell.length_c   1.000
_cell.angle_alpha   90.00
_cell.angle_beta   90.00
_cell.angle_gamma   90.00
#
_symmetry.space_group_name_H-M   'P 1'
#
loop_
_entity.id
_entity.type
_entity.pdbx_description
1 polymer ?
#
loop_
_entity_poly.entity_id
_entity_poly.type
_entity_poly.pdbx_seq_one_letter_code
_entity_poly.pdbx_strand_id
1 'polypeptide(L)'
;ADILAELGKNASGRVLVGFAAETDQVLEHARAKLKAKNLDLIIANDLNREGAGFGEDTNIVTMITRSGETTDLPLMSKDQIAAKIVDKVAEILRKQGESA
;
A
#
# COMPACT_ATOMS: atom_id res chain seq x y z
N ALA A 1 -21.10 -4.27 2.64
CA ALA A 1 -20.30 -3.39 3.53
C ALA A 1 -18.84 -3.47 3.10
N ASP A 2 -18.08 -2.37 3.16
CA ASP A 2 -16.64 -2.37 2.87
C ASP A 2 -15.87 -2.72 4.15
N ILE A 3 -15.29 -3.92 4.18
CA ILE A 3 -14.62 -4.49 5.36
C ILE A 3 -13.42 -3.62 5.77
N LEU A 4 -12.62 -3.18 4.80
CA LEU A 4 -11.40 -2.43 5.07
C LEU A 4 -11.70 -1.03 5.60
N ALA A 5 -12.74 -0.38 5.06
CA ALA A 5 -13.21 0.90 5.58
C ALA A 5 -13.73 0.79 7.03
N GLU A 6 -14.41 -0.31 7.37
CA GLU A 6 -14.88 -0.54 8.74
C GLU A 6 -13.72 -0.73 9.72
N LEU A 7 -12.68 -1.48 9.34
CA LEU A 7 -11.46 -1.62 10.13
C LEU A 7 -10.76 -0.27 10.35
N GLY A 8 -10.78 0.60 9.34
CA GLY A 8 -10.20 1.95 9.39
C GLY A 8 -10.86 2.89 10.40
N LYS A 9 -12.12 2.65 10.81
CA LYS A 9 -12.81 3.49 11.81
C LYS A 9 -12.21 3.36 13.21
N ASN A 10 -11.64 2.20 13.55
CA ASN A 10 -11.09 1.90 14.88
C ASN A 10 -9.62 1.47 14.80
N ALA A 11 -8.78 2.19 14.06
CA ALA A 11 -7.40 1.78 13.75
C ALA A 11 -6.39 1.91 14.92
N SER A 12 -6.83 2.06 16.18
CA SER A 12 -5.91 2.23 17.32
C SER A 12 -4.97 1.02 17.49
N GLY A 13 -3.67 1.29 17.64
CA GLY A 13 -2.64 0.28 17.92
C GLY A 13 -2.32 -0.68 16.76
N ARG A 14 -2.75 -0.38 15.52
CA ARG A 14 -2.48 -1.20 14.33
C ARG A 14 -2.03 -0.34 13.15
N VAL A 15 -1.25 -0.95 12.26
CA VAL A 15 -0.94 -0.38 10.94
C VAL A 15 -1.84 -1.04 9.91
N LEU A 16 -2.67 -0.24 9.25
CA LEU A 16 -3.62 -0.72 8.25
C LEU A 16 -3.03 -0.54 6.84
N VAL A 17 -2.73 -1.66 6.19
CA VAL A 17 -2.17 -1.71 4.83
C VAL A 17 -3.25 -2.15 3.84
N GLY A 18 -3.50 -1.36 2.80
CA GLY A 18 -4.37 -1.73 1.68
C GLY A 18 -3.58 -2.09 0.43
N PHE A 19 -4.17 -2.90 -0.43
CA PHE A 19 -3.69 -3.15 -1.79
C PHE A 19 -4.73 -2.67 -2.79
N ALA A 20 -4.28 -2.03 -3.85
CA ALA A 20 -5.12 -1.51 -4.92
C ALA A 20 -4.52 -1.89 -6.27
N ALA A 21 -5.21 -2.79 -6.98
CA ALA A 21 -4.93 -3.08 -8.37
C ALA A 21 -5.74 -2.11 -9.23
N GLU A 22 -5.07 -1.29 -10.03
CA GLU A 22 -5.70 -0.29 -10.88
C GLU A 22 -5.27 -0.49 -12.33
N THR A 23 -6.14 -0.12 -13.26
CA THR A 23 -5.88 -0.15 -14.72
C THR A 23 -5.85 1.26 -15.32
N ASP A 24 -6.12 2.29 -14.53
CA ASP A 24 -6.03 3.69 -14.94
C ASP A 24 -5.90 4.56 -13.69
N GLN A 25 -5.33 5.76 -13.84
CA GLN A 25 -5.24 6.78 -12.78
C GLN A 25 -4.75 6.21 -11.43
N VAL A 26 -3.78 5.28 -11.50
CA VAL A 26 -3.33 4.40 -10.41
C VAL A 26 -3.06 5.18 -9.12
N LEU A 27 -2.28 6.26 -9.20
CA LEU A 27 -1.89 7.05 -8.03
C LEU A 27 -3.06 7.86 -7.46
N GLU A 28 -3.93 8.42 -8.30
CA GLU A 28 -5.10 9.19 -7.85
C GLU A 28 -6.07 8.28 -7.12
N HIS A 29 -6.42 7.15 -7.72
CA HIS A 29 -7.32 6.16 -7.14
C HIS A 29 -6.75 5.57 -5.85
N ALA A 30 -5.46 5.26 -5.81
CA ALA A 30 -4.79 4.77 -4.61
C ALA A 30 -4.85 5.80 -3.48
N ARG A 31 -4.54 7.09 -3.74
CA ARG A 31 -4.66 8.16 -2.74
C ARG A 31 -6.09 8.36 -2.25
N ALA A 32 -7.07 8.28 -3.14
CA ALA A 32 -8.48 8.37 -2.77
C ALA A 32 -8.89 7.21 -1.85
N LYS A 33 -8.50 5.98 -2.17
CA LYS A 33 -8.75 4.78 -1.34
C LYS A 33 -8.03 4.84 0.00
N LEU A 34 -6.76 5.28 0.03
CA LEU A 34 -5.98 5.50 1.24
C LEU A 34 -6.74 6.41 2.23
N LYS A 35 -7.21 7.56 1.74
CA LYS A 35 -7.95 8.54 2.54
C LYS A 35 -9.33 8.01 2.96
N ALA A 36 -10.10 7.47 2.01
CA ALA A 36 -11.46 6.99 2.26
C ALA A 36 -11.52 5.84 3.27
N LYS A 37 -10.50 4.97 3.29
CA LYS A 37 -10.42 3.81 4.17
C LYS A 37 -9.53 4.03 5.40
N ASN A 38 -9.05 5.26 5.61
CA ASN A 38 -8.22 5.65 6.74
C ASN A 38 -6.96 4.77 6.93
N LEU A 39 -6.29 4.42 5.83
CA LEU A 39 -5.13 3.52 5.81
C LEU A 39 -3.84 4.24 6.22
N ASP A 40 -2.86 3.47 6.69
CA ASP A 40 -1.50 3.95 6.95
C ASP A 40 -0.58 3.81 5.73
N LEU A 41 -0.86 2.80 4.91
CA LEU A 41 -0.11 2.45 3.71
C LEU A 41 -1.06 1.87 2.67
N ILE A 42 -0.88 2.22 1.40
CA ILE A 42 -1.50 1.54 0.27
C ILE A 42 -0.45 1.13 -0.75
N ILE A 43 -0.56 -0.09 -1.25
CA ILE A 43 0.28 -0.65 -2.30
C ILE A 43 -0.53 -0.61 -3.59
N ALA A 44 -0.14 0.27 -4.51
CA ALA A 44 -0.80 0.46 -5.78
C ALA A 44 -0.04 -0.29 -6.88
N ASN A 45 -0.69 -1.20 -7.58
CA ASN A 45 -0.08 -1.90 -8.72
C ASN A 45 -0.84 -1.58 -10.01
N ASP A 46 -0.10 -1.24 -11.05
CA ASP A 46 -0.61 -0.96 -12.40
C ASP A 46 -0.66 -2.26 -13.20
N LEU A 47 -1.86 -2.76 -13.46
CA LEU A 47 -2.06 -4.03 -14.18
C LEU A 47 -1.76 -3.94 -15.68
N ASN A 48 -1.55 -2.75 -16.23
CA ASN A 48 -1.25 -2.59 -17.66
C ASN A 48 0.24 -2.74 -17.99
N ARG A 49 1.10 -2.83 -16.98
CA ARG A 49 2.54 -2.98 -17.20
C ARG A 49 2.92 -4.43 -17.40
N GLU A 50 3.74 -4.67 -18.41
CA GLU A 50 4.30 -6.00 -18.68
C GLU A 50 5.05 -6.53 -17.45
N GLY A 51 4.78 -7.78 -17.08
CA GLY A 51 5.34 -8.42 -15.88
C GLY A 51 4.71 -7.96 -14.55
N ALA A 52 3.65 -7.16 -14.58
CA ALA A 52 2.88 -6.76 -13.39
C ALA A 52 1.55 -7.51 -13.26
N GLY A 53 1.16 -7.81 -12.02
CA GLY A 53 -0.17 -8.33 -11.71
C GLY A 53 -0.26 -9.83 -11.38
N PHE A 54 -1.38 -10.42 -11.78
CA PHE A 54 -1.75 -11.79 -11.43
C PHE A 54 -1.09 -12.79 -12.38
N GLY A 55 -0.79 -14.00 -11.89
CA GLY A 55 -0.19 -15.08 -12.70
C GLY A 55 1.32 -15.00 -12.90
N GLU A 56 1.95 -13.85 -12.64
CA GLU A 56 3.39 -13.64 -12.75
C GLU A 56 4.11 -13.77 -11.39
N ASP A 57 5.42 -14.01 -11.39
CA ASP A 57 6.24 -14.00 -10.15
C ASP A 57 6.77 -12.59 -9.80
N THR A 58 6.61 -11.64 -10.71
CA THR A 58 7.04 -10.25 -10.57
C THR A 58 5.88 -9.28 -10.40
N ASN A 59 6.18 -8.06 -9.96
CA ASN A 59 5.23 -6.96 -9.99
C ASN A 59 5.94 -5.60 -10.07
N ILE A 60 5.19 -4.56 -10.43
CA ILE A 60 5.60 -3.16 -10.37
C ILE A 60 4.59 -2.46 -9.47
N VAL A 61 5.05 -1.85 -8.38
CA VAL A 61 4.15 -1.25 -7.39
C VAL A 61 4.65 0.10 -6.92
N THR A 62 3.72 0.98 -6.56
CA THR A 62 3.98 2.22 -5.85
C THR A 62 3.41 2.11 -4.44
N MET A 63 4.24 2.34 -3.43
CA MET A 63 3.82 2.43 -2.04
C MET A 63 3.47 3.88 -1.70
N ILE A 64 2.32 4.11 -1.09
CA ILE A 64 1.87 5.45 -0.69
C ILE A 64 1.49 5.42 0.79
N THR A 65 2.15 6.23 1.60
CA THR A 65 1.86 6.32 3.04
C THR A 65 0.77 7.37 3.32
N ARG A 66 0.22 7.33 4.54
CA ARG A 66 -0.72 8.33 5.06
C ARG A 66 -0.21 9.78 4.98
N SER A 67 1.10 9.99 5.12
CA SER A 67 1.70 11.34 5.00
C SER A 67 1.80 11.84 3.55
N GLY A 68 1.49 10.98 2.58
CA GLY A 68 1.61 11.25 1.16
C GLY A 68 2.96 10.84 0.56
N GLU A 69 3.92 10.41 1.38
CA GLU A 69 5.20 9.86 0.92
C GLU A 69 4.95 8.72 -0.07
N THR A 70 5.64 8.77 -1.21
CA THR A 70 5.46 7.85 -2.32
C THR A 70 6.79 7.19 -2.65
N THR A 71 6.79 5.87 -2.77
CA THR A 71 7.97 5.08 -3.11
C THR A 71 7.64 4.15 -4.26
N ASP A 72 8.25 4.41 -5.42
CA ASP A 72 8.12 3.53 -6.58
C ASP A 72 9.06 2.34 -6.44
N LEU A 73 8.51 1.14 -6.57
CA LEU A 73 9.28 -0.10 -6.69
C LEU A 73 9.27 -0.51 -8.16
N PRO A 74 10.45 -0.69 -8.79
CA PRO A 74 10.55 -1.12 -10.18
C PRO A 74 10.04 -2.56 -10.34
N LEU A 75 10.15 -3.14 -11.53
CA LEU A 75 9.84 -4.56 -11.74
C LEU A 75 10.77 -5.41 -10.85
N MET A 76 10.18 -6.14 -9.91
CA MET A 76 10.90 -7.03 -9.01
C MET A 76 10.03 -8.23 -8.63
N SER A 77 10.64 -9.26 -8.04
CA SER A 77 9.89 -10.43 -7.57
C SER A 77 8.91 -10.05 -6.46
N LYS A 78 7.81 -10.80 -6.36
CA LYS A 78 6.81 -10.63 -5.30
C LYS A 78 7.40 -10.78 -3.90
N ASP A 79 8.41 -11.63 -3.74
CA ASP A 79 9.13 -11.81 -2.47
C ASP A 79 9.93 -10.55 -2.08
N GLN A 80 10.61 -9.94 -3.05
CA GLN A 80 11.32 -8.67 -2.82
C GLN A 80 10.33 -7.55 -2.46
N ILE A 81 9.17 -7.49 -3.12
CA ILE A 81 8.11 -6.52 -2.79
C ILE A 81 7.58 -6.77 -1.39
N ALA A 82 7.30 -8.02 -1.02
CA ALA A 82 6.81 -8.36 0.30
C ALA A 82 7.79 -7.90 1.39
N ALA A 83 9.11 -8.12 1.20
CA ALA A 83 10.13 -7.63 2.11
C ALA A 83 10.09 -6.10 2.26
N LYS A 84 9.99 -5.35 1.14
CA LYS A 84 9.89 -3.89 1.17
C LYS A 84 8.63 -3.38 1.87
N ILE A 85 7.51 -4.07 1.71
CA ILE A 85 6.26 -3.73 2.40
C ILE A 85 6.41 -3.91 3.91
N VAL A 86 6.98 -5.04 4.34
CA VAL A 86 7.23 -5.32 5.76
C VAL A 86 8.21 -4.31 6.37
N ASP A 87 9.27 -3.94 5.65
CA ASP A 87 10.20 -2.90 6.08
C ASP A 87 9.48 -1.57 6.31
N LYS A 88 8.58 -1.18 5.38
CA LYS A 88 7.81 0.07 5.50
C LYS A 88 6.81 0.03 6.65
N VAL A 89 6.16 -1.12 6.87
CA VAL A 89 5.28 -1.32 8.04
C VAL A 89 6.06 -1.19 9.35
N ALA A 90 7.25 -1.79 9.44
CA ALA A 90 8.10 -1.68 10.61
C ALA A 90 8.54 -0.23 10.87
N GLU A 91 8.86 0.53 9.82
CA GLU A 91 9.15 1.96 9.92
C GLU A 91 7.96 2.76 10.49
N ILE A 92 6.75 2.51 9.99
CA ILE A 92 5.53 3.18 10.46
C ILE A 92 5.27 2.86 11.94
N LEU A 93 5.41 1.59 12.34
CA LEU A 93 5.25 1.18 13.74
C LEU A 93 6.21 1.89 14.68
N ARG A 94 7.49 2.03 14.31
CA ARG A 94 8.49 2.75 15.12
C ARG A 94 8.10 4.22 15.29
N LYS A 95 7.73 4.90 14.20
CA LYS A 95 7.29 6.31 14.23
C LYS A 95 6.04 6.53 15.08
N GLN A 96 5.09 5.60 15.06
CA GLN A 96 3.90 5.67 15.92
C GLN A 96 4.23 5.52 17.40
N GLY A 97 5.18 4.64 17.75
CA GLY A 97 5.64 4.46 19.14
C GLY A 97 6.45 5.63 19.68
N GLU A 98 7.18 6.36 18.83
CA GLU A 98 7.91 7.58 19.22
C GLU A 98 6.99 8.80 19.42
N SER A 99 5.78 8.76 18.83
CA SER A 99 4.80 9.85 18.87
C SER A 99 3.74 9.69 19.97
N ALA A 100 3.80 8.61 20.76
CA ALA A 100 2.87 8.28 21.84
C ALA A 100 3.50 8.55 23.21
#